data_AF-A0A172TPZ3-F1
#
_entry.id   AF-A0A172TPZ3-F1
#
_cell.length_a   1.000
_cell.length_b   1.000
_cell.length_c   1.000
_cell.angle_alpha   90.00
_cell.angle_beta   90.00
_cell.angle_gamma   90.00
#
_symmetry.space_group_name_H-M   'P 1'
#
loop_
_entity.id
_entity.type
_entity.pdbx_description
1 polymer ?
#
loop_
_entity_poly.entity_id
_entity_poly.type
_entity_poly.pdbx_seq_one_letter_code
_entity_poly.pdbx_strand_id
1 'polypeptide(L)'
;MPYQWHGRSLTQAGTYKDTLQNQVGCDSIVTLVLTVAPAVSSSETKSLCQGQLPYQWHGRSLTQAGTYKDTPKPGGLYSVIATVVAGGLR
;
A
#
# COMPACT_ATOMS: atom_id res chain seq x y z
N MET A 1 -0.55 -6.13 -2.71
CA MET A 1 -0.63 -7.59 -2.89
C MET A 1 -1.86 -7.91 -3.72
N PRO A 2 -1.81 -8.96 -4.55
CA PRO A 2 -2.94 -9.39 -5.36
C PRO A 2 -4.06 -10.02 -4.52
N TYR A 3 -5.31 -9.81 -4.93
CA TYR A 3 -6.48 -10.52 -4.42
C TYR A 3 -6.57 -11.90 -5.09
N GLN A 4 -6.64 -12.98 -4.31
CA GLN A 4 -6.75 -14.34 -4.83
C GLN A 4 -8.21 -14.71 -5.02
N TRP A 5 -8.60 -15.03 -6.25
CA TRP A 5 -9.96 -15.41 -6.61
C TRP A 5 -9.98 -16.63 -7.52
N HIS A 6 -10.51 -17.76 -7.04
CA HIS A 6 -10.57 -19.05 -7.74
C HIS A 6 -9.25 -19.45 -8.45
N GLY A 7 -8.11 -19.28 -7.76
CA GLY A 7 -6.79 -19.59 -8.30
C GLY A 7 -6.19 -18.52 -9.23
N ARG A 8 -6.90 -17.40 -9.45
CA ARG A 8 -6.41 -16.23 -10.19
C ARG A 8 -5.94 -15.14 -9.23
N SER A 9 -4.80 -14.54 -9.57
CA SER A 9 -4.21 -13.42 -8.84
C SER A 9 -4.63 -12.10 -9.50
N LEU A 10 -5.59 -11.39 -8.90
CA LEU A 10 -6.15 -10.15 -9.43
C LEU A 10 -5.45 -8.93 -8.81
N THR A 11 -4.89 -8.06 -9.64
CA THR A 11 -4.16 -6.85 -9.21
C THR A 11 -4.83 -5.55 -9.66
N GLN A 12 -5.83 -5.64 -10.55
CA GLN A 12 -6.50 -4.49 -11.13
C GLN A 12 -7.99 -4.50 -10.78
N ALA A 13 -8.57 -3.31 -10.65
CA ALA A 13 -10.02 -3.19 -10.54
C ALA A 13 -10.68 -3.70 -11.82
N GLY A 14 -11.80 -4.40 -11.68
CA GLY A 14 -12.51 -4.95 -12.81
C GLY A 14 -13.60 -5.92 -12.40
N THR A 15 -14.43 -6.28 -13.38
CA THR A 15 -15.45 -7.30 -13.22
C THR A 15 -14.92 -8.61 -13.78
N TYR A 16 -14.77 -9.61 -12.92
CA TYR A 16 -14.30 -10.94 -13.27
C TYR A 16 -15.46 -11.92 -13.22
N LYS A 17 -15.55 -12.80 -14.22
CA LYS A 17 -16.55 -13.86 -14.28
C LYS A 17 -15.86 -15.22 -14.30
N ASP A 18 -16.47 -16.16 -13.60
CA ASP A 18 -16.04 -17.55 -13.60
C ASP A 18 -17.26 -18.46 -13.56
N THR A 19 -17.13 -19.64 -14.14
CA THR A 19 -18.22 -20.60 -14.25
C THR A 19 -17.94 -21.76 -13.31
N LEU A 20 -18.76 -21.89 -12.27
CA LEU A 20 -18.74 -23.03 -11.39
C LEU A 20 -19.68 -24.10 -11.94
N GLN A 21 -19.11 -25.19 -12.42
CA GLN A 21 -19.85 -26.36 -12.84
C GLN A 21 -20.05 -27.31 -11.65
N ASN A 22 -21.30 -27.67 -11.33
CA ASN A 22 -21.55 -28.71 -10.33
C ASN A 22 -21.31 -30.12 -10.91
N GLN A 23 -21.18 -31.14 -10.06
CA GLN A 23 -20.94 -32.53 -10.48
C GLN A 23 -22.04 -33.13 -11.38
N VAL A 24 -23.18 -32.45 -11.52
CA VAL A 24 -24.35 -32.85 -12.31
C VAL A 24 -24.45 -32.06 -13.64
N GLY A 25 -23.49 -31.17 -13.93
CA GLY A 25 -23.43 -30.39 -15.17
C GLY A 25 -24.28 -29.12 -15.20
N CYS A 26 -24.84 -28.69 -14.06
CA CYS A 26 -25.44 -27.36 -13.97
C CYS A 26 -24.35 -26.31 -13.78
N ASP A 27 -24.27 -25.35 -14.70
CA ASP A 27 -23.30 -24.27 -14.67
C ASP A 27 -23.87 -23.06 -13.91
N SER A 28 -23.12 -22.56 -12.93
CA SER A 28 -23.42 -21.33 -12.20
C SER A 28 -22.38 -20.27 -12.55
N ILE A 29 -22.78 -19.10 -13.03
CA ILE A 29 -21.86 -18.00 -13.33
C ILE A 29 -21.68 -17.14 -12.07
N VAL A 30 -20.45 -17.10 -11.54
CA VAL A 30 -20.06 -16.20 -10.46
C VAL A 30 -19.46 -14.93 -11.06
N THR A 31 -19.95 -13.78 -10.61
CA THR A 31 -19.40 -12.47 -10.99
C THR A 31 -18.79 -11.81 -9.76
N LEU A 32 -17.50 -11.51 -9.82
CA LEU A 32 -16.79 -10.70 -8.84
C LEU A 32 -16.60 -9.29 -9.39
N VAL A 33 -17.06 -8.28 -8.65
CA VAL A 33 -16.71 -6.88 -8.90
C VAL A 33 -15.59 -6.50 -7.95
N LEU A 34 -14.36 -6.42 -8.47
CA LEU A 34 -13.20 -6.00 -7.69
C LEU A 34 -12.99 -4.50 -7.86
N THR A 35 -13.17 -3.74 -6.79
CA THR A 35 -12.89 -2.30 -6.75
C THR A 35 -11.54 -2.07 -6.09
N VAL A 36 -10.59 -1.47 -6.82
CA VAL A 36 -9.32 -1.00 -6.26
C VAL A 36 -9.43 0.51 -6.08
N ALA A 37 -9.56 0.95 -4.84
CA ALA A 37 -9.57 2.37 -4.53
C ALA A 37 -8.17 2.97 -4.75
N PRO A 38 -8.08 4.21 -5.30
CA PRO A 38 -6.81 4.87 -5.51
C PRO A 38 -6.08 5.08 -4.18
N ALA A 39 -4.78 4.81 -4.16
CA ALA A 39 -3.95 5.13 -3.01
C ALA A 39 -3.88 6.65 -2.84
N VAL A 40 -4.43 7.14 -1.74
CA VAL A 40 -4.24 8.51 -1.25
C VAL A 40 -2.78 8.63 -0.81
N SER A 41 -2.09 9.73 -1.12
CA SER A 41 -0.74 9.95 -0.62
C SER A 41 -0.71 11.17 0.29
N SER A 42 -0.03 11.05 1.42
CA SER A 42 0.25 12.14 2.35
C SER A 42 1.75 12.40 2.36
N SER A 43 2.17 13.66 2.30
CA SER A 43 3.57 14.04 2.44
C SER A 43 3.77 14.84 3.71
N GLU A 44 4.80 14.47 4.46
CA GLU A 44 5.22 15.15 5.68
C GLU A 44 6.69 15.54 5.55
N THR A 45 7.02 16.79 5.90
CA THR A 45 8.40 17.27 5.89
C THR A 45 8.80 17.62 7.31
N LYS A 46 9.90 17.03 7.78
CA LYS A 46 10.43 17.27 9.11
C LYS A 46 11.89 17.73 9.00
N SER A 47 12.12 18.99 9.38
CA SER A 47 13.47 19.53 9.54
C SER A 47 13.96 19.21 10.94
N LEU A 48 15.12 18.57 11.04
CA LEU A 48 15.74 18.16 12.29
C LEU A 48 17.21 18.58 12.29
N CYS A 49 17.78 18.77 13.48
CA CYS A 49 19.22 18.91 13.65
C CYS A 49 19.89 17.54 13.66
N GLN A 50 21.17 17.46 13.30
CA GLN A 50 21.91 16.19 13.22
C GLN A 50 21.94 15.41 14.55
N GLY A 51 21.95 16.11 15.69
CA GLY A 51 21.86 15.51 17.03
C GLY A 51 20.46 15.01 17.45
N GLN A 52 19.44 15.22 16.62
CA GLN A 52 18.07 14.71 16.85
C GLN A 52 17.81 13.39 16.12
N LEU A 53 18.82 12.85 15.44
CA LEU A 53 18.80 11.49 14.91
C LEU A 53 19.23 10.52 16.02
N PRO A 54 18.60 9.33 16.11
CA PRO A 54 17.58 8.81 15.21
C PRO A 54 16.16 9.35 15.47
N TYR A 55 15.43 9.67 14.40
CA TYR A 55 14.03 10.08 14.45
C TYR A 55 13.09 8.89 14.29
N GLN A 56 12.08 8.77 15.17
CA GLN A 56 11.07 7.71 15.10
C GLN A 56 9.91 8.17 14.21
N TRP A 57 9.70 7.48 13.08
CA TRP A 57 8.66 7.80 12.10
C TRP A 57 7.85 6.56 11.75
N HIS A 58 6.56 6.53 12.12
CA HIS A 58 5.66 5.37 11.97
C HIS A 58 6.28 4.02 12.37
N GLY A 59 7.04 3.99 13.46
CA GLY A 59 7.71 2.79 13.95
C GLY A 59 9.02 2.42 13.23
N ARG A 60 9.50 3.25 12.29
CA ARG A 60 10.84 3.16 11.69
C ARG A 60 11.79 4.16 12.34
N SER A 61 13.02 3.72 12.60
CA SER A 61 14.09 4.57 13.11
C SER A 61 14.89 5.15 11.93
N LEU A 62 14.72 6.44 11.67
CA LEU A 62 15.42 7.17 10.61
C LEU A 62 16.71 7.75 11.17
N THR A 63 17.84 7.22 10.70
CA THR A 63 19.20 7.58 11.16
C THR A 63 19.91 8.59 10.27
N GLN A 64 19.28 8.98 9.15
CA GLN A 64 19.86 9.92 8.19
C GLN A 64 18.77 10.87 7.67
N ALA A 65 19.21 12.02 7.15
CA ALA A 65 18.38 12.84 6.29
C ALA A 65 18.09 12.13 4.97
N GLY A 66 16.87 12.27 4.46
CA GLY A 66 16.44 11.63 3.23
C GLY A 66 14.93 11.58 3.10
N THR A 67 14.48 11.09 1.95
CA THR A 67 13.06 10.83 1.68
C THR A 67 12.74 9.37 1.95
N TYR A 68 11.79 9.13 2.84
CA TYR A 68 11.35 7.80 3.28
C TYR A 68 9.90 7.59 2.90
N LYS A 69 9.58 6.42 2.33
CA LYS A 69 8.22 6.05 1.95
C LYS A 69 7.73 4.90 2.82
N ASP A 70 6.55 5.06 3.40
CA ASP A 70 5.82 4.00 4.07
C ASP A 70 4.54 3.73 3.29
N THR A 71 4.48 2.53 2.74
CA THR A 71 3.29 1.97 2.12
C THR A 71 2.67 1.00 3.12
N PRO A 72 1.43 1.23 3.57
CA PRO A 72 0.74 0.30 4.43
C PRO A 72 0.50 -1.03 3.71
N LYS A 73 0.15 -2.02 4.53
CA LYS A 73 -0.21 -3.37 4.11
C LYS A 73 -1.24 -3.33 2.95
N PRO A 74 -1.31 -4.40 2.15
CA PRO A 74 -2.28 -4.49 1.06
C PRO A 74 -3.70 -4.29 1.58
N GLY A 75 -4.41 -3.34 0.99
CA GLY A 75 -5.73 -2.88 1.46
C GLY A 75 -5.69 -1.53 2.19
N GLY A 76 -4.51 -1.00 2.53
CA GLY A 76 -4.35 0.36 3.03
C GLY A 76 -4.51 1.38 1.90
N LEU A 77 -5.39 2.37 2.10
CA LEU A 77 -5.71 3.41 1.12
C LEU A 77 -4.74 4.58 1.13
N TYR A 78 -3.72 4.62 1.99
CA TYR A 78 -2.83 5.77 2.13
C TYR A 78 -1.37 5.38 1.86
N SER A 79 -0.49 6.30 1.47
CA SER A 79 0.97 6.14 1.51
C SER A 79 1.59 7.40 2.08
N VAL A 80 2.51 7.29 3.05
CA VAL A 80 3.13 8.46 3.68
C VAL A 80 4.56 8.62 3.19
N ILE A 81 4.92 9.83 2.78
CA ILE A 81 6.29 10.19 2.40
C ILE A 81 6.83 11.16 3.45
N ALA A 82 7.87 10.77 4.17
CA ALA A 82 8.63 11.67 5.03
C ALA A 82 9.86 12.21 4.31
N THR A 83 10.12 13.51 4.42
CA THR A 83 11.43 14.07 4.08
C THR A 83 12.09 14.59 5.35
N VAL A 84 13.20 13.96 5.73
CA VAL A 84 14.04 14.39 6.85
C VAL A 84 15.17 15.25 6.30
N VAL A 85 15.25 16.50 6.72
CA VAL A 85 16.36 17.41 6.37
C VAL A 85 17.22 17.60 7.61
N ALA A 86 18.49 17.19 7.54
CA ALA A 86 19.48 17.49 8.58
C ALA A 86 20.08 18.87 8.30
N GLY A 87 19.61 19.88 9.03
CA GLY A 87 20.24 21.20 9.03
C GLY A 87 21.42 21.21 10.00
N GLY A 88 22.60 21.61 9.51
CA GLY A 88 23.72 21.97 10.37
C GLY A 88 23.48 23.36 10.98
N LEU A 89 23.70 23.50 12.29
CA LEU A 89 23.85 24.82 12.91
C LEU A 89 25.04 25.50 12.23
N ARG A 90 24.77 26.60 11.51
CA ARG A 90 25.81 27.57 11.16
C ARG A 90 26.15 28.44 12.35
#